data_AF-A0A2V9K9H9-F1
#
_entry.id   AF-A0A2V9K9H9-F1
#
_cell.length_a   1.000
_cell.length_b   1.000
_cell.length_c   1.000
_cell.angle_alpha   90.00
_cell.angle_beta   90.00
_cell.angle_gamma   90.00
#
_symmetry.space_group_name_H-M   'P 1'
#
loop_
_entity.id
_entity.type
_entity.pdbx_description
1 polymer ?
#
loop_
_entity_poly.entity_id
_entity_poly.type
_entity_poly.pdbx_seq_one_letter_code
_entity_poly.pdbx_strand_id
1 'polypeptide(L)'
;YTKITVLDTFDSAAEGGAEKSHGEVRVNTQVVGFKKIKFGTMENVGSGVLSLPEQEMHTTAYWLTLHQTLLAALPYNSDERMEGVRGLARAIEAIATLLLMCDARDLGVTIGENCKNEYQKSETRNQKSEEGSQESEVRSQESEAKSESAETEAAGAEAGINELRVSNFETRASKAQARVPSPQSAVPVLFEPNIYLYDKYPGGVGFSEPLFRISGELLANARRLIENCACPSGCPSCVGPAGEVGEKGKEVALAILKELSVVTGP
;
A
#
# COMPACT_ATOMS: atom_id res chain seq x y z
N TYR A 1 -9.31 8.31 5.10
CA TYR A 1 -8.36 7.44 4.41
C TYR A 1 -9.15 6.31 3.78
N THR A 2 -8.80 5.93 2.55
CA THR A 2 -9.44 4.82 1.83
C THR A 2 -8.42 3.72 1.65
N LYS A 3 -8.67 2.55 2.24
CA LYS A 3 -7.86 1.35 2.07
C LYS A 3 -8.61 0.39 1.17
N ILE A 4 -7.95 -0.16 0.16
CA ILE A 4 -8.52 -1.25 -0.65
C ILE A 4 -7.78 -2.53 -0.34
N THR A 5 -8.55 -3.60 -0.15
CA THR A 5 -8.05 -4.95 0.03
C THR A 5 -8.69 -5.84 -1.04
N VAL A 6 -7.88 -6.51 -1.85
CA VAL A 6 -8.38 -7.48 -2.84
C VAL A 6 -8.80 -8.74 -2.09
N LEU A 7 -10.03 -9.21 -2.33
CA LEU A 7 -10.57 -10.43 -1.73
C LEU A 7 -10.39 -11.61 -2.67
N ASP A 8 -10.86 -11.46 -3.91
CA ASP A 8 -10.79 -12.49 -4.94
C ASP A 8 -10.45 -11.88 -6.29
N THR A 9 -9.79 -12.65 -7.15
CA THR A 9 -9.42 -12.25 -8.51
C THR A 9 -10.08 -13.21 -9.49
N PHE A 10 -10.95 -12.69 -10.36
CA PHE A 10 -11.69 -13.50 -11.31
C PHE A 10 -10.87 -13.80 -12.56
N ASP A 11 -10.43 -12.75 -13.27
CA ASP A 11 -9.52 -12.88 -14.41
C ASP A 11 -8.33 -11.94 -14.25
N SER A 12 -7.15 -12.44 -14.64
CA SER A 12 -5.94 -11.65 -14.82
C SER A 12 -5.37 -11.88 -16.22
N ALA A 13 -4.81 -10.82 -16.80
CA ALA A 13 -4.14 -10.89 -18.08
C ALA A 13 -2.95 -9.92 -18.10
N ALA A 14 -1.86 -10.33 -18.74
CA ALA A 14 -0.76 -9.43 -19.02
C ALA A 14 -1.17 -8.49 -20.16
N GLU A 15 -1.07 -7.18 -19.92
CA GLU A 15 -1.25 -6.12 -20.90
C GLU A 15 0.09 -5.41 -21.08
N GLY A 16 0.97 -6.10 -21.81
CA GLY A 16 2.27 -5.58 -22.15
C GLY A 16 3.26 -5.55 -20.98
N GLY A 17 3.59 -4.35 -20.52
CA GLY A 17 4.39 -4.09 -19.31
C GLY A 17 3.57 -3.88 -18.05
N ALA A 18 2.27 -4.13 -18.10
CA ALA A 18 1.36 -4.13 -16.96
C ALA A 18 0.59 -5.43 -16.86
N GLU A 19 0.09 -5.73 -15.66
CA GLU A 19 -0.88 -6.79 -15.42
C GLU A 19 -2.24 -6.14 -15.17
N LYS A 20 -3.24 -6.48 -15.99
CA LYS A 20 -4.63 -6.11 -15.73
C LYS A 20 -5.31 -7.24 -14.99
N SER A 21 -6.19 -6.90 -14.06
CA SER A 21 -6.98 -7.90 -13.34
C SER A 21 -8.30 -7.29 -12.94
N HIS A 22 -9.30 -8.16 -12.72
CA HIS A 22 -10.55 -7.75 -12.12
C HIS A 22 -11.03 -8.78 -11.11
N GLY A 23 -11.81 -8.32 -10.14
CA GLY A 23 -12.28 -9.18 -9.06
C GLY A 23 -13.01 -8.41 -7.97
N GLU A 24 -13.20 -9.07 -6.84
CA GLU A 24 -13.87 -8.50 -5.67
C GLU A 24 -12.87 -7.80 -4.76
N VAL A 25 -13.24 -6.61 -4.33
CA VAL A 25 -12.45 -5.79 -3.41
C VAL A 25 -13.30 -5.33 -2.25
N ARG A 26 -12.64 -5.18 -1.10
CA ARG A 26 -13.17 -4.50 0.06
C ARG A 26 -12.57 -3.10 0.13
N VAL A 27 -13.43 -2.09 0.13
CA VAL A 27 -13.06 -0.69 0.30
C VAL A 27 -13.41 -0.25 1.71
N ASN A 28 -12.40 0.07 2.51
CA ASN A 28 -12.56 0.59 3.87
C ASN A 28 -12.31 2.09 3.87
N THR A 29 -13.30 2.86 4.32
CA THR A 29 -13.15 4.31 4.51
C THR A 29 -13.25 4.65 5.99
N GLN A 30 -12.24 5.33 6.51
CA GLN A 30 -12.20 5.80 7.90
C GLN A 30 -11.89 7.29 7.98
N VAL A 31 -12.67 8.00 8.80
CA VAL A 31 -12.43 9.39 9.17
C VAL A 31 -11.69 9.40 10.50
N VAL A 32 -10.41 9.80 10.47
CA VAL A 32 -9.49 9.69 11.64
C VAL A 32 -9.56 10.90 12.59
N GLY A 33 -10.12 12.02 12.15
CA GLY A 33 -10.13 13.24 12.94
C GLY A 33 -10.76 14.41 12.24
N PHE A 34 -10.81 15.52 12.94
CA PHE A 34 -11.35 16.78 12.45
C PHE A 34 -10.47 17.96 12.87
N LYS A 35 -10.56 19.05 12.12
CA LYS A 35 -9.85 20.31 12.39
C LYS A 35 -10.88 21.40 12.67
N LYS A 36 -10.70 22.12 13.78
CA LYS A 36 -11.50 23.28 14.16
C LYS A 36 -10.86 24.53 13.56
N ILE A 37 -11.58 25.20 12.67
CA ILE A 37 -11.13 26.43 12.01
C ILE A 37 -12.02 27.57 12.52
N LYS A 38 -11.42 28.68 12.95
CA LYS A 38 -12.20 29.84 13.41
C LYS A 38 -12.85 30.53 12.22
N PHE A 39 -14.14 30.81 12.34
CA PHE A 39 -14.88 31.55 11.34
C PHE A 39 -14.36 33.01 11.27
N GLY A 40 -14.12 33.51 10.06
CA GLY A 40 -13.56 34.84 9.81
C GLY A 40 -12.05 34.84 9.59
N THR A 41 -11.26 34.52 10.63
CA THR A 41 -9.78 34.56 10.54
C THR A 41 -9.16 33.35 9.84
N MET A 42 -9.93 32.27 9.64
CA MET A 42 -9.46 30.99 9.06
C MET A 42 -8.26 30.38 9.82
N GLU A 43 -8.04 30.78 11.08
CA GLU A 43 -6.95 30.24 11.90
C GLU A 43 -7.29 28.85 12.43
N ASN A 44 -6.26 28.00 12.52
CA ASN A 44 -6.39 26.66 13.11
C ASN A 44 -6.49 26.79 14.64
N VAL A 45 -7.70 26.61 15.18
CA VAL A 45 -7.96 26.71 16.62
C VAL A 45 -7.61 25.41 17.34
N GLY A 46 -7.61 24.29 16.62
CA GLY A 46 -7.23 22.99 17.15
C GLY A 46 -7.66 21.84 16.27
N SER A 47 -7.24 20.64 16.64
CA SER A 47 -7.64 19.38 16.03
C SER A 47 -8.12 18.41 17.10
N GLY A 48 -8.93 17.44 16.70
CA GLY A 48 -9.37 16.36 17.57
C GLY A 48 -9.32 15.04 16.81
N VAL A 49 -9.02 13.96 17.54
CA VAL A 49 -9.16 12.60 17.03
C VAL A 49 -10.64 12.21 17.04
N LEU A 50 -11.05 11.47 16.02
CA LEU A 50 -12.42 10.99 15.89
C LEU A 50 -12.37 9.48 15.71
N SER A 51 -12.96 8.75 16.65
CA SER A 51 -13.08 7.29 16.59
C SER A 51 -14.46 6.92 16.03
N LEU A 52 -14.69 7.21 14.76
CA LEU A 52 -15.83 6.66 14.03
C LEU A 52 -15.50 5.23 13.57
N PRO A 53 -16.49 4.32 13.50
CA PRO A 53 -16.28 2.99 12.95
C PRO A 53 -15.86 3.07 11.48
N GLU A 54 -15.06 2.10 11.04
CA GLU A 54 -14.68 1.96 9.64
C GLU A 54 -15.92 1.60 8.82
N GLN A 55 -16.13 2.29 7.70
CA GLN A 55 -17.17 1.95 6.75
C GLN A 55 -16.58 1.01 5.70
N GLU A 56 -17.07 -0.23 5.68
CA GLU A 56 -16.67 -1.25 4.71
C GLU A 56 -17.71 -1.35 3.60
N MET A 57 -17.22 -1.41 2.36
CA MET A 57 -18.04 -1.67 1.18
C MET A 57 -17.38 -2.78 0.37
N HIS A 58 -18.13 -3.85 0.13
CA HIS A 58 -17.75 -4.90 -0.81
C HIS A 58 -18.22 -4.49 -2.20
N THR A 59 -17.31 -4.48 -3.17
CA THR A 59 -17.61 -4.10 -4.55
C THR A 59 -16.68 -4.84 -5.50
N THR A 60 -16.94 -4.75 -6.79
CA THR A 60 -16.02 -5.26 -7.81
C THR A 60 -15.12 -4.13 -8.30
N ALA A 61 -13.89 -4.48 -8.66
CA ALA A 61 -12.93 -3.52 -9.19
C ALA A 61 -12.13 -4.11 -10.35
N TYR A 62 -11.74 -3.21 -11.24
CA TYR A 62 -10.69 -3.40 -12.20
C TYR A 62 -9.42 -2.76 -11.64
N TRP A 63 -8.27 -3.43 -11.73
CA TRP A 63 -7.00 -2.80 -11.40
C TRP A 63 -5.93 -3.10 -12.44
N LEU A 64 -5.06 -2.10 -12.62
CA LEU A 64 -3.92 -2.16 -13.50
C LEU A 64 -2.65 -2.05 -12.66
N THR A 65 -1.88 -3.13 -12.62
CA THR A 65 -0.58 -3.24 -11.95
C THR A 65 0.53 -2.88 -12.92
N LEU A 66 1.23 -1.78 -12.67
CA LEU A 66 2.37 -1.36 -13.48
C LEU A 66 3.62 -2.09 -12.97
N HIS A 67 4.20 -2.96 -13.79
CA HIS A 67 5.39 -3.71 -13.37
C HIS A 67 6.58 -2.77 -13.13
N GLN A 68 7.39 -3.15 -12.15
CA GLN A 68 8.63 -2.45 -11.82
C GLN A 68 9.56 -2.26 -13.02
N THR A 69 9.62 -3.23 -13.93
CA THR A 69 10.48 -3.20 -15.13
C THR A 69 10.16 -2.02 -16.03
N LEU A 70 8.87 -1.71 -16.22
CA LEU A 70 8.41 -0.57 -17.03
C LEU A 70 8.80 0.75 -16.36
N LEU A 71 8.58 0.87 -15.05
CA LEU A 71 8.90 2.09 -14.31
C LEU A 71 10.40 2.32 -14.12
N ALA A 72 11.21 1.25 -14.12
CA ALA A 72 12.66 1.34 -14.06
C ALA A 72 13.29 1.72 -15.40
N ALA A 73 12.62 1.44 -16.52
CA ALA A 73 13.09 1.82 -17.85
C ALA A 73 12.99 3.34 -18.11
N LEU A 74 12.09 4.03 -17.40
CA LEU A 74 11.86 5.45 -17.57
C LEU A 74 12.91 6.30 -16.82
N PRO A 75 13.48 7.36 -17.44
CA PRO A 75 14.53 8.20 -16.84
C PRO A 75 13.95 9.27 -15.90
N TYR A 76 13.08 8.89 -14.96
CA TYR A 76 12.42 9.80 -14.02
C TYR A 76 12.67 9.42 -12.55
N ASN A 77 12.60 10.40 -11.65
CA ASN A 77 12.72 10.15 -10.22
C ASN A 77 11.51 9.34 -9.69
N SER A 78 11.61 8.78 -8.48
CA SER A 78 10.49 8.08 -7.84
C SER A 78 9.25 8.97 -7.69
N ASP A 79 9.44 10.23 -7.28
CA ASP A 79 8.33 11.19 -7.11
C ASP A 79 7.68 11.50 -8.45
N GLU A 80 8.46 11.86 -9.47
CA GLU A 80 7.98 12.12 -10.83
C GLU A 80 7.24 10.92 -11.43
N ARG A 81 7.67 9.70 -11.14
CA ARG A 81 6.95 8.47 -11.52
C ARG A 81 5.58 8.40 -10.86
N MET A 82 5.47 8.74 -9.57
CA MET A 82 4.19 8.82 -8.88
C MET A 82 3.29 9.95 -9.40
N GLU A 83 3.86 11.08 -9.82
CA GLU A 83 3.12 12.15 -10.52
C GLU A 83 2.49 11.61 -11.81
N GLY A 84 3.27 10.88 -12.61
CA GLY A 84 2.78 10.23 -13.84
C GLY A 84 1.66 9.22 -13.57
N VAL A 85 1.79 8.37 -12.54
CA VAL A 85 0.76 7.39 -12.17
C VAL A 85 -0.53 8.08 -11.72
N ARG A 86 -0.45 9.16 -10.93
CA ARG A 86 -1.61 9.98 -10.56
C ARG A 86 -2.28 10.61 -11.77
N GLY A 87 -1.49 11.14 -12.69
CA GLY A 87 -1.98 11.73 -13.92
C GLY A 87 -2.68 10.71 -14.82
N LEU A 88 -2.09 9.52 -14.94
CA LEU A 88 -2.66 8.40 -15.66
C LEU A 88 -4.00 7.95 -15.05
N ALA A 89 -4.06 7.82 -13.73
CA ALA A 89 -5.28 7.43 -13.02
C ALA A 89 -6.46 8.37 -13.32
N ARG A 90 -6.22 9.68 -13.34
CA ARG A 90 -7.24 10.70 -13.68
C ARG A 90 -7.67 10.64 -15.13
N ALA A 91 -6.73 10.43 -16.05
CA ALA A 91 -7.05 10.28 -17.48
C ALA A 91 -7.86 9.02 -17.75
N ILE A 92 -7.50 7.89 -17.10
CA ILE A 92 -8.25 6.64 -17.18
C ILE A 92 -9.66 6.81 -16.61
N GLU A 93 -9.82 7.47 -15.46
CA GLU A 93 -11.15 7.76 -14.89
C GLU A 93 -12.05 8.54 -15.86
N ALA A 94 -11.50 9.60 -16.47
CA ALA A 94 -12.25 10.41 -17.43
C ALA A 94 -12.72 9.58 -18.64
N ILE A 95 -11.86 8.75 -19.22
CA ILE A 95 -12.23 7.91 -20.35
C ILE A 95 -13.14 6.75 -19.94
N ALA A 96 -12.95 6.17 -18.76
CA ALA A 96 -13.80 5.10 -18.23
C ALA A 96 -15.26 5.55 -18.14
N THR A 97 -15.50 6.76 -17.62
CA THR A 97 -16.88 7.32 -17.54
C THR A 97 -17.52 7.50 -18.91
N LEU A 98 -16.73 7.87 -19.93
CA LEU A 98 -17.21 8.03 -21.29
C LEU A 98 -17.52 6.68 -21.96
N LEU A 99 -16.66 5.67 -21.77
CA LEU A 99 -16.84 4.35 -22.38
C LEU A 99 -17.97 3.54 -21.72
N LEU A 100 -18.15 3.69 -20.41
CA LEU A 100 -19.20 3.00 -19.65
C LEU A 100 -20.53 3.76 -19.61
N MET A 101 -20.57 4.99 -20.14
CA MET A 101 -21.72 5.89 -20.04
C MET A 101 -22.22 6.09 -18.59
N CYS A 102 -21.30 6.17 -17.63
CA CYS A 102 -21.61 6.38 -16.20
C CYS A 102 -21.23 7.79 -15.72
N ASP A 103 -21.74 8.21 -14.57
CA ASP A 103 -21.35 9.48 -13.94
C ASP A 103 -19.97 9.33 -13.27
N ALA A 104 -19.18 10.40 -13.24
CA ALA A 104 -17.87 10.40 -12.58
C ALA A 104 -17.95 10.06 -11.08
N ARG A 105 -19.11 10.22 -10.44
CA ARG A 105 -19.32 9.85 -9.04
C ARG A 105 -19.53 8.35 -8.85
N ASP A 106 -19.99 7.64 -9.88
CA ASP A 106 -20.27 6.20 -9.81
C ASP A 106 -18.97 5.39 -9.78
N LEU A 107 -17.88 5.92 -10.32
CA LEU A 107 -16.57 5.28 -10.31
C LEU A 107 -15.65 5.91 -9.25
N GLY A 108 -14.94 5.07 -8.51
CA GLY A 108 -13.88 5.46 -7.59
C GLY A 108 -12.53 5.06 -8.14
N VAL A 109 -11.54 5.95 -8.03
CA VAL A 109 -10.16 5.66 -8.39
C VAL A 109 -9.27 5.84 -7.18
N THR A 110 -8.38 4.88 -6.96
CA THR A 110 -7.33 4.99 -5.97
C THR A 110 -6.05 4.34 -6.47
N ILE A 111 -4.94 4.78 -5.92
CA ILE A 111 -3.63 4.22 -6.19
C ILE A 111 -3.18 3.51 -4.92
N GLY A 112 -2.75 2.27 -5.07
CA GLY A 112 -2.21 1.48 -3.97
C GLY A 112 -1.04 0.63 -4.43
N GLU A 113 -0.53 -0.17 -3.53
CA GLU A 113 0.48 -1.18 -3.81
C GLU A 113 -0.09 -2.53 -3.38
N ASN A 114 0.08 -3.54 -4.23
CA ASN A 114 -0.27 -4.90 -3.85
C ASN A 114 0.83 -5.40 -2.92
N CYS A 115 0.68 -5.14 -1.62
CA CYS A 115 1.39 -5.91 -0.61
C CYS A 115 0.83 -7.34 -0.64
N LYS A 116 1.25 -8.16 -1.61
CA LYS A 116 0.91 -9.60 -1.74
C LYS A 116 1.26 -10.40 -0.45
N ASN A 117 1.95 -9.78 0.52
CA ASN A 117 2.46 -10.39 1.75
C ASN A 117 1.68 -10.03 3.04
N GLU A 118 0.61 -9.22 3.02
CA GLU A 118 -0.10 -8.87 4.27
C GLU A 118 -1.18 -9.88 4.70
N TYR A 119 -1.77 -10.64 3.77
CA TYR A 119 -2.84 -11.60 4.10
C TYR A 119 -2.35 -12.80 4.93
N GLN A 120 -1.09 -13.25 4.76
CA GLN A 120 -0.56 -14.37 5.54
C GLN A 120 -0.17 -13.97 6.97
N LYS A 121 0.07 -12.68 7.23
CA LYS A 121 0.59 -12.22 8.54
C LYS A 121 -0.51 -11.98 9.57
N SER A 122 -1.73 -11.66 9.12
CA SER A 122 -2.90 -11.51 10.00
C SER A 122 -3.40 -12.86 10.53
N GLU A 123 -3.39 -13.92 9.72
CA GLU A 123 -3.76 -15.27 10.18
C GLU A 123 -2.77 -15.84 11.20
N THR A 124 -1.45 -15.68 11.00
CA THR A 124 -0.48 -16.16 12.00
C THR A 124 -0.52 -15.34 13.30
N ARG A 125 -1.03 -14.09 13.25
CA ARG A 125 -1.19 -13.25 14.45
C ARG A 125 -2.49 -13.57 15.19
N ASN A 126 -3.56 -13.91 14.47
CA ASN A 126 -4.80 -14.41 15.07
C ASN A 126 -4.62 -15.81 15.67
N GLN A 127 -3.89 -16.71 15.01
CA GLN A 127 -3.57 -18.04 15.55
C GLN A 127 -2.70 -17.98 16.82
N LYS A 128 -1.72 -17.05 16.89
CA LYS A 128 -0.94 -16.81 18.13
C LYS A 128 -1.74 -16.17 19.28
N SER A 129 -2.84 -15.50 18.96
CA SER A 129 -3.73 -14.92 19.97
C SER A 129 -4.67 -15.98 20.56
N GLU A 130 -5.03 -17.00 19.77
CA GLU A 130 -5.79 -18.17 20.22
C GLU A 130 -4.92 -19.14 21.04
N GLU A 131 -3.67 -19.39 20.65
CA GLU A 131 -2.73 -20.22 21.45
C GLU A 131 -2.37 -19.59 22.82
N GLY A 132 -2.27 -18.25 22.88
CA GLY A 132 -2.03 -17.53 24.15
C GLY A 132 -3.21 -17.57 25.14
N SER A 133 -4.43 -17.85 24.65
CA SER A 133 -5.58 -18.07 25.53
C SER A 133 -5.57 -19.47 26.16
N GLN A 134 -5.01 -20.47 25.48
CA GLN A 134 -4.88 -21.84 25.99
C GLN A 134 -3.71 -21.99 27.00
N GLU A 135 -2.63 -21.21 26.90
CA GLU A 135 -1.54 -21.20 27.91
C GLU A 135 -1.96 -20.57 29.25
N SER A 136 -3.01 -19.73 29.27
CA SER A 136 -3.51 -19.10 30.51
C SER A 136 -4.48 -19.99 31.31
N GLU A 137 -5.13 -20.97 30.67
CA GLU A 137 -5.92 -22.01 31.34
C GLU A 137 -5.05 -23.15 31.90
N VAL A 138 -3.88 -23.44 31.31
CA VAL A 138 -2.95 -24.45 31.88
C VAL A 138 -2.18 -23.88 33.08
N ARG A 139 -1.94 -22.56 33.13
CA ARG A 139 -1.19 -21.91 34.21
C ARG A 139 -1.98 -21.66 35.51
N SER A 140 -3.31 -21.83 35.47
CA SER A 140 -4.16 -21.78 36.66
C SER A 140 -4.33 -23.14 37.35
N GLN A 141 -3.86 -24.23 36.73
CA GLN A 141 -3.93 -25.59 37.30
C GLN A 141 -2.62 -26.05 37.96
N GLU A 142 -1.48 -25.41 37.67
CA GLU A 142 -0.19 -25.72 38.34
C GLU A 142 0.03 -24.97 39.67
N SER A 143 -0.80 -23.97 40.00
CA SER A 143 -0.68 -23.22 41.27
C SER A 143 -1.37 -23.86 42.48
N GLU A 144 -2.11 -24.95 42.31
CA GLU A 144 -2.72 -25.69 43.44
C GLU A 144 -1.89 -26.88 43.93
N ALA A 145 -0.78 -27.24 43.27
CA ALA A 145 0.06 -28.40 43.63
C ALA A 145 1.36 -28.06 44.38
N LYS A 146 1.53 -26.82 44.88
CA LYS A 146 2.77 -26.40 45.56
C LYS A 146 2.51 -25.58 46.82
N SER A 147 1.65 -26.12 47.69
CA SER A 147 1.42 -25.62 49.04
C SER A 147 1.75 -26.66 50.11
N GLU A 148 2.77 -27.50 49.90
CA GLU A 148 3.33 -28.38 50.95
C GLU A 148 4.85 -28.49 50.81
N SER A 149 5.58 -27.60 51.49
CA SER A 149 6.92 -27.78 52.09
C SER A 149 7.50 -26.39 52.41
N ALA A 150 7.21 -25.86 53.60
CA ALA A 150 8.18 -25.72 54.70
C ALA A 150 9.36 -24.78 54.35
N GLU A 151 9.40 -23.56 54.89
CA GLU A 151 10.10 -23.24 56.15
C GLU A 151 11.53 -23.82 56.16
N THR A 152 12.58 -22.98 56.12
CA THR A 152 13.32 -22.50 57.30
C THR A 152 14.52 -21.63 56.87
N GLU A 153 14.89 -20.73 57.77
CA GLU A 153 16.22 -20.13 57.97
C GLU A 153 16.63 -18.84 57.26
N ALA A 154 17.33 -18.06 58.08
CA ALA A 154 17.51 -16.63 58.06
C ALA A 154 18.99 -16.27 58.23
N ALA A 155 19.27 -14.99 57.95
CA ALA A 155 20.31 -14.15 58.55
C ALA A 155 21.74 -14.11 57.95
N GLY A 156 22.26 -12.87 57.91
CA GLY A 156 23.69 -12.49 57.83
C GLY A 156 24.05 -11.72 56.55
N ALA A 157 24.18 -10.38 56.58
CA ALA A 157 25.43 -9.60 56.81
C ALA A 157 26.37 -9.60 55.57
N GLU A 158 27.11 -8.58 55.15
CA GLU A 158 27.37 -7.19 55.53
C GLU A 158 28.10 -6.52 54.34
N ALA A 159 28.43 -5.23 54.49
CA ALA A 159 29.06 -4.28 53.57
C ALA A 159 30.34 -4.70 52.81
N GLY A 160 30.73 -3.89 51.81
CA GLY A 160 32.14 -3.80 51.42
C GLY A 160 32.42 -3.25 50.02
N ILE A 161 33.32 -2.27 49.95
CA ILE A 161 33.62 -1.40 48.81
C ILE A 161 34.90 -1.89 48.10
N ASN A 162 35.00 -1.59 46.81
CA ASN A 162 36.22 -1.22 46.06
C ASN A 162 37.22 -2.31 45.63
N GLU A 163 37.51 -2.38 44.33
CA GLU A 163 38.88 -2.14 43.82
C GLU A 163 38.90 -2.06 42.28
N LEU A 164 39.50 -0.97 41.78
CA LEU A 164 40.07 -0.86 40.44
C LEU A 164 41.42 -1.59 40.41
N ARG A 165 41.67 -2.42 39.40
CA ARG A 165 43.04 -2.63 38.92
C ARG A 165 43.09 -2.98 37.43
N VAL A 166 43.97 -2.26 36.75
CA VAL A 166 44.26 -2.32 35.32
C VAL A 166 45.36 -3.35 35.05
N SER A 167 45.35 -3.88 33.82
CA SER A 167 46.50 -4.32 32.99
C SER A 167 46.94 -5.79 33.07
N ASN A 168 46.73 -6.56 31.99
CA ASN A 168 47.69 -6.79 30.88
C ASN A 168 47.13 -7.90 29.96
N PHE A 169 46.99 -7.67 28.65
CA PHE A 169 48.02 -7.91 27.62
C PHE A 169 48.44 -9.38 27.53
N GLU A 170 47.82 -10.16 26.63
CA GLU A 170 48.55 -10.88 25.60
C GLU A 170 47.65 -11.46 24.50
N THR A 171 48.16 -11.25 23.30
CA THR A 171 47.71 -11.63 21.96
C THR A 171 47.43 -13.12 21.77
N ARG A 172 46.27 -13.42 21.16
CA ARG A 172 46.07 -14.63 20.36
C ARG A 172 45.36 -14.27 19.06
N ALA A 173 46.16 -14.08 18.01
CA ALA A 173 45.68 -14.11 16.65
C ALA A 173 45.13 -15.52 16.35
N SER A 174 43.83 -15.60 16.03
CA SER A 174 43.29 -16.65 15.16
C SER A 174 41.85 -16.33 14.76
N LYS A 175 41.70 -16.10 13.45
CA LYS A 175 40.50 -16.37 12.65
C LYS A 175 39.27 -15.48 12.92
N ALA A 176 39.38 -14.21 12.55
CA ALA A 176 38.24 -13.44 12.07
C ALA A 176 37.82 -14.04 10.70
N GLN A 177 37.00 -15.08 10.73
CA GLN A 177 36.17 -15.43 9.58
C GLN A 177 35.16 -14.31 9.43
N ALA A 178 35.47 -13.37 8.54
CA ALA A 178 34.50 -12.51 7.91
C ALA A 178 33.35 -13.40 7.44
N ARG A 179 32.23 -13.33 8.17
CA ARG A 179 30.97 -13.91 7.73
C ARG A 179 30.59 -13.12 6.48
N VAL A 180 30.99 -13.64 5.33
CA VAL A 180 30.52 -13.20 4.02
C VAL A 180 28.99 -13.22 4.11
N PRO A 181 28.29 -12.07 4.08
CA PRO A 181 26.85 -12.11 3.95
C PRO A 181 26.56 -12.71 2.58
N SER A 182 25.81 -13.82 2.60
CA SER A 182 25.26 -14.49 1.42
C SER A 182 24.60 -13.48 0.47
N PRO A 183 24.60 -13.71 -0.86
CA PRO A 183 24.11 -12.77 -1.84
C PRO A 183 22.57 -12.80 -1.85
N GLN A 184 21.96 -12.22 -0.83
CA GLN A 184 20.66 -11.61 -0.97
C GLN A 184 20.96 -10.14 -1.21
N SER A 185 21.36 -9.84 -2.45
CA SER A 185 21.35 -8.49 -2.96
C SER A 185 19.97 -7.93 -2.61
N ALA A 186 19.94 -6.95 -1.71
CA ALA A 186 18.76 -6.15 -1.48
C ALA A 186 18.43 -5.50 -2.82
N VAL A 187 17.58 -6.18 -3.60
CA VAL A 187 16.90 -5.55 -4.72
C VAL A 187 16.17 -4.38 -4.06
N PRO A 188 16.44 -3.12 -4.42
CA PRO A 188 15.62 -2.04 -3.92
C PRO A 188 14.19 -2.44 -4.26
N VAL A 189 13.35 -2.59 -3.24
CA VAL A 189 11.95 -2.96 -3.41
C VAL A 189 11.33 -1.78 -4.13
N LEU A 190 11.40 -1.74 -5.47
CA LEU A 190 10.78 -0.66 -6.20
C LEU A 190 9.29 -0.95 -6.22
N PHE A 191 8.59 0.07 -5.79
CA PHE A 191 7.15 0.22 -5.79
C PHE A 191 6.51 -0.25 -7.11
N GLU A 192 5.54 -1.15 -7.01
CA GLU A 192 4.66 -1.56 -8.11
C GLU A 192 3.28 -0.91 -7.91
N PRO A 193 3.02 0.25 -8.56
CA PRO A 193 1.74 0.94 -8.43
C PRO A 193 0.61 0.12 -9.04
N ASN A 194 -0.49 0.06 -8.31
CA ASN A 194 -1.76 -0.40 -8.80
C ASN A 194 -2.75 0.74 -8.87
N ILE A 195 -3.35 0.91 -10.03
CA ILE A 195 -4.46 1.85 -10.23
C ILE A 195 -5.74 1.03 -10.13
N TYR A 196 -6.53 1.23 -9.07
CA TYR A 196 -7.82 0.56 -8.87
C TYR A 196 -8.94 1.47 -9.36
N LEU A 197 -9.80 0.93 -10.21
CA LEU A 197 -11.08 1.49 -10.61
C LEU A 197 -12.17 0.59 -10.01
N TYR A 198 -12.93 1.12 -9.07
CA TYR A 198 -13.97 0.37 -8.38
C TYR A 198 -15.29 1.10 -8.45
N ASP A 199 -16.37 0.36 -8.34
CA ASP A 199 -17.71 0.92 -8.30
C ASP A 199 -18.02 1.47 -6.89
N LYS A 200 -18.50 2.72 -6.81
CA LYS A 200 -18.91 3.39 -5.56
C LYS A 200 -20.31 2.97 -5.06
N TYR A 201 -20.81 1.80 -5.46
CA TYR A 201 -22.03 1.19 -4.93
C TYR A 201 -21.73 -0.13 -4.18
N PRO A 202 -22.36 -0.36 -3.02
CA PRO A 202 -22.23 -1.63 -2.30
C PRO A 202 -22.80 -2.78 -3.13
N GLY A 203 -22.06 -3.88 -3.22
CA GLY A 203 -22.35 -5.03 -4.08
C GLY A 203 -21.86 -4.87 -5.53
N GLY A 204 -21.57 -3.64 -5.97
CA GLY A 204 -21.17 -3.34 -7.34
C GLY A 204 -22.32 -3.46 -8.36
N VAL A 205 -22.32 -2.57 -9.35
CA VAL A 205 -23.22 -2.57 -10.51
C VAL A 205 -22.61 -3.37 -11.67
N GLY A 206 -21.33 -3.73 -11.58
CA GLY A 206 -20.63 -4.58 -12.55
C GLY A 206 -19.87 -3.80 -13.64
N PHE A 207 -19.37 -2.60 -13.34
CA PHE A 207 -18.54 -1.83 -14.27
C PHE A 207 -17.13 -2.43 -14.48
N SER A 208 -16.64 -3.21 -13.53
CA SER A 208 -15.30 -3.79 -13.52
C SER A 208 -15.04 -4.77 -14.67
N GLU A 209 -15.98 -5.67 -14.96
CA GLU A 209 -15.86 -6.67 -16.03
C GLU A 209 -15.81 -6.02 -17.43
N PRO A 210 -16.72 -5.09 -17.80
CA PRO A 210 -16.60 -4.34 -19.04
C PRO A 210 -15.28 -3.58 -19.17
N LEU A 211 -14.81 -2.92 -18.09
CA LEU A 211 -13.52 -2.22 -18.09
C LEU A 211 -12.35 -3.16 -18.37
N PHE A 212 -12.36 -4.36 -17.81
CA PHE A 212 -11.34 -5.37 -18.07
C PHE A 212 -11.31 -5.80 -19.53
N ARG A 213 -12.49 -5.97 -20.15
CA ARG A 213 -12.61 -6.36 -21.57
C ARG A 213 -12.17 -5.25 -22.53
N ILE A 214 -12.50 -3.99 -22.23
CA ILE A 214 -12.19 -2.83 -23.08
C ILE A 214 -10.89 -2.10 -22.67
N SER A 215 -10.06 -2.71 -21.81
CA SER A 215 -8.89 -2.05 -21.22
C SER A 215 -7.91 -1.51 -22.27
N GLY A 216 -7.71 -2.22 -23.39
CA GLY A 216 -6.87 -1.75 -24.49
C GLY A 216 -7.42 -0.48 -25.15
N GLU A 217 -8.74 -0.39 -25.34
CA GLU A 217 -9.39 0.81 -25.87
C GLU A 217 -9.35 1.96 -24.85
N LEU A 218 -9.54 1.66 -23.57
CA LEU A 218 -9.44 2.61 -22.46
C LEU A 218 -8.06 3.27 -22.42
N LEU A 219 -6.98 2.48 -22.48
CA LEU A 219 -5.60 3.00 -22.49
C LEU A 219 -5.28 3.79 -23.77
N ALA A 220 -5.71 3.30 -24.92
CA ALA A 220 -5.51 3.99 -26.19
C ALA A 220 -6.23 5.36 -26.22
N ASN A 221 -7.46 5.42 -25.72
CA ASN A 221 -8.22 6.66 -25.63
C ASN A 221 -7.68 7.61 -24.55
N ALA A 222 -7.18 7.09 -23.42
CA ALA A 222 -6.48 7.89 -22.42
C ALA A 222 -5.21 8.53 -23.01
N ARG A 223 -4.45 7.79 -23.81
CA ARG A 223 -3.29 8.33 -24.55
C ARG A 223 -3.70 9.44 -25.51
N ARG A 224 -4.74 9.23 -26.33
CA ARG A 224 -5.26 10.26 -27.25
C ARG A 224 -5.72 11.52 -26.51
N LEU A 225 -6.37 11.37 -25.35
CA LEU A 225 -6.80 12.50 -24.53
C LEU A 225 -5.61 13.35 -24.07
N ILE A 226 -4.55 12.72 -23.58
CA ILE A 226 -3.38 13.44 -23.07
C ILE A 226 -2.56 14.05 -24.22
N GLU A 227 -2.40 13.35 -25.35
CA GLU A 227 -1.68 13.84 -26.54
C GLU A 227 -2.37 15.05 -27.17
N ASN A 228 -3.70 15.05 -27.28
CA ASN A 228 -4.46 16.13 -27.91
C ASN A 228 -4.72 17.33 -26.98
N CYS A 229 -4.43 17.20 -25.68
CA CYS A 229 -4.65 18.29 -24.75
C CYS A 229 -3.54 19.36 -24.87
N ALA A 230 -3.92 20.62 -25.06
CA ALA A 230 -2.98 21.74 -25.24
C ALA A 230 -2.27 22.22 -23.95
N CYS A 231 -2.51 21.58 -22.80
CA CYS A 231 -1.91 22.01 -21.53
C CYS A 231 -0.42 21.66 -21.43
N PRO A 232 0.42 22.51 -20.79
CA PRO A 232 1.85 22.23 -20.63
C PRO A 232 2.13 21.15 -19.58
N SER A 233 1.58 21.29 -18.37
CA SER A 233 1.85 20.41 -17.22
C SER A 233 0.66 19.56 -16.79
N GLY A 234 -0.57 19.94 -17.18
CA GLY A 234 -1.80 19.23 -16.84
C GLY A 234 -2.98 20.18 -16.65
N CYS A 235 -4.20 19.70 -16.89
CA CYS A 235 -5.44 20.42 -16.57
C CYS A 235 -6.50 19.45 -16.02
N PRO A 236 -7.57 19.94 -15.37
CA PRO A 236 -8.62 19.09 -14.80
C PRO A 236 -9.30 18.14 -15.79
N SER A 237 -9.22 18.43 -17.10
CA SER A 237 -9.81 17.60 -18.16
C SER A 237 -8.90 16.47 -18.68
N CYS A 238 -7.61 16.46 -18.36
CA CYS A 238 -6.68 15.43 -18.80
C CYS A 238 -6.09 14.65 -17.62
N VAL A 239 -4.87 15.00 -17.19
CA VAL A 239 -4.17 14.35 -16.08
C VAL A 239 -4.52 14.94 -14.71
N GLY A 240 -5.11 16.14 -14.66
CA GLY A 240 -5.32 16.92 -13.44
C GLY A 240 -4.43 18.16 -13.38
N PRO A 241 -4.70 19.10 -12.46
CA PRO A 241 -3.88 20.30 -12.28
C PRO A 241 -2.54 19.96 -11.61
N ALA A 242 -1.52 20.78 -11.88
CA ALA A 242 -0.17 20.57 -11.36
C ALA A 242 -0.07 20.53 -9.82
N GLY A 243 -0.99 21.19 -9.09
CA GLY A 243 -1.01 21.18 -7.63
C GLY A 243 -1.39 19.83 -7.00
N GLU A 244 -2.09 18.96 -7.73
CA GLU A 244 -2.51 17.64 -7.24
C GLU A 244 -1.62 16.51 -7.76
N VAL A 245 -1.19 16.64 -9.02
CA VAL A 245 -0.46 15.60 -9.74
C VAL A 245 1.04 15.84 -9.70
N GLY A 246 1.48 17.09 -9.84
CA GLY A 246 2.87 17.49 -10.01
C GLY A 246 3.14 18.19 -11.34
N GLU A 247 4.33 18.78 -11.51
CA GLU A 247 4.67 19.59 -12.69
C GLU A 247 4.90 18.74 -13.95
N LYS A 248 5.44 17.52 -13.78
CA LYS A 248 5.79 16.62 -14.89
C LYS A 248 4.77 15.49 -15.10
N GLY A 249 3.64 15.54 -14.41
CA GLY A 249 2.61 14.49 -14.47
C GLY A 249 2.18 14.14 -15.89
N LYS A 250 2.02 15.14 -16.78
CA LYS A 250 1.64 14.91 -18.19
C LYS A 250 2.71 14.17 -18.99
N GLU A 251 3.97 14.58 -18.86
CA GLU A 251 5.10 14.01 -19.62
C GLU A 251 5.30 12.54 -19.23
N VAL A 252 5.34 12.28 -17.91
CA VAL A 252 5.55 10.94 -17.38
C VAL A 252 4.36 10.02 -17.68
N ALA A 253 3.12 10.51 -17.58
CA ALA A 253 1.94 9.72 -17.94
C ALA A 253 1.94 9.30 -19.42
N LEU A 254 2.37 10.19 -20.33
CA LEU A 254 2.55 9.85 -21.74
C LEU A 254 3.65 8.83 -21.95
N ALA A 255 4.76 8.93 -21.21
CA ALA A 255 5.84 7.96 -21.29
C ALA A 255 5.37 6.56 -20.84
N ILE A 256 4.65 6.48 -19.72
CA ILE A 256 4.05 5.22 -19.24
C ILE A 256 3.10 4.63 -20.29
N LEU A 257 2.18 5.43 -20.85
CA LEU A 257 1.23 4.96 -21.86
C LEU A 257 1.89 4.50 -23.17
N LYS A 258 3.00 5.13 -23.57
CA LYS A 258 3.76 4.70 -24.74
C LYS A 258 4.34 3.30 -24.53
N GLU A 259 5.01 3.07 -23.41
CA GLU A 259 5.58 1.75 -23.07
C GLU A 259 4.50 0.67 -22.98
N LEU A 260 3.32 0.99 -22.43
CA LEU A 260 2.19 0.05 -22.40
C LEU A 260 1.68 -0.30 -23.80
N SER A 261 1.59 0.68 -24.70
CA SER A 261 1.05 0.48 -26.06
C SER A 261 1.98 -0.25 -27.02
N VAL A 262 3.31 -0.23 -26.79
CA VAL A 262 4.30 -0.89 -27.66
C VAL A 262 4.22 -2.41 -27.57
N VAL A 263 3.69 -2.93 -26.45
CA VAL A 263 3.61 -4.38 -26.21
C VAL A 263 2.21 -4.95 -26.47
N THR A 264 1.19 -4.10 -26.64
CA THR A 264 -0.19 -4.48 -27.01
C THR A 264 -0.40 -4.54 -28.52
N GLY A 265 0.54 -5.14 -29.25
CA GLY A 265 0.38 -5.46 -30.68
C GLY A 265 0.39 -6.97 -30.89
N PRO A 266 -0.42 -7.53 -31.81
CA PRO A 266 -0.17 -8.87 -32.34
C PRO A 266 1.14 -8.95 -33.13
#